data_AF-A0A498M9B7-F1
#
_entry.id   AF-A0A498M9B7-F1
#
_cell.length_a   1.000
_cell.length_b   1.000
_cell.length_c   1.000
_cell.angle_alpha   90.00
_cell.angle_beta   90.00
_cell.angle_gamma   90.00
#
_symmetry.space_group_name_H-M   'P 1'
#
loop_
_entity.id
_entity.type
_entity.pdbx_description
1 polymer ?
#
loop_
_entity_poly.entity_id
_entity_poly.type
_entity_poly.pdbx_seq_one_letter_code
_entity_poly.pdbx_strand_id
1 'polypeptide(L)' 'MATKDGGSSQVKQATPEVQKICDEVHVGRDQFVHLRVHKSLPHSGEKLQLHGIQTSKTQQDRIEYF' A
#
# COMPACT_ATOMS: atom_id res chain seq x y z
N MET A 1 -24.57 10.88 -16.90
CA MET A 1 -23.55 9.85 -16.62
C MET A 1 -22.36 10.59 -16.01
N ALA A 2 -22.14 10.46 -14.70
CA ALA A 2 -21.14 11.27 -13.99
C ALA A 2 -19.79 10.52 -13.98
N THR A 3 -18.80 11.07 -14.69
CA THR A 3 -17.40 10.67 -14.60
C THR A 3 -16.85 11.10 -13.24
N LYS A 4 -16.46 10.15 -12.39
CA LYS A 4 -15.72 10.44 -11.15
C LYS A 4 -14.27 10.72 -11.53
N ASP A 5 -13.85 11.98 -11.41
CA ASP A 5 -12.44 12.39 -11.46
C ASP A 5 -11.66 11.68 -10.35
N GLY A 6 -10.90 10.65 -10.72
CA GLY A 6 -9.90 10.04 -9.86
C GLY A 6 -8.70 10.97 -9.77
N GLY A 7 -8.57 11.69 -8.65
CA GLY A 7 -7.44 12.58 -8.41
C GLY A 7 -6.10 11.83 -8.53
N SER A 8 -5.18 12.36 -9.32
CA SER A 8 -3.82 11.84 -9.44
C SER A 8 -3.01 12.18 -8.19
N SER A 9 -2.70 11.17 -7.38
CA SER A 9 -1.75 11.34 -6.27
C SER A 9 -0.33 11.40 -6.84
N GLN A 10 0.44 12.40 -6.42
CA GLN A 10 1.84 12.54 -6.82
C GLN A 10 2.67 11.38 -6.26
N VAL A 11 3.52 10.78 -7.10
CA VAL A 11 4.49 9.76 -6.68
C VAL A 11 5.47 10.41 -5.71
N LYS A 12 5.47 9.99 -4.45
CA LYS A 12 6.41 10.44 -3.42
C LYS A 12 7.34 9.30 -3.04
N GLN A 13 8.60 9.64 -2.80
CA GLN A 13 9.62 8.71 -2.29
C GLN A 13 9.25 8.22 -0.90
N ALA A 14 9.60 6.97 -0.58
CA ALA A 14 9.30 6.37 0.72
C ALA A 14 10.06 7.09 1.84
N THR A 15 9.36 7.42 2.93
CA THR A 15 9.99 7.95 4.13
C THR A 15 10.73 6.84 4.88
N PRO A 16 11.73 7.16 5.74
CA PRO A 16 12.47 6.16 6.50
C PRO A 16 11.58 5.25 7.36
N GLU A 17 10.44 5.76 7.82
CA GLU A 17 9.43 5.00 8.58
C GLU A 17 8.73 3.95 7.71
N VAL A 18 8.42 4.30 6.46
CA VAL A 18 7.86 3.36 5.47
C VAL A 18 8.91 2.32 5.08
N GLN A 19 10.18 2.71 4.96
CA GLN A 19 11.28 1.80 4.66
C GLN A 19 11.46 0.75 5.78
N LYS A 20 11.39 1.16 7.06
CA LYS A 20 11.49 0.24 8.20
C LYS A 20 10.39 -0.82 8.21
N ILE A 21 9.17 -0.47 7.79
CA ILE A 21 8.07 -1.44 7.67
C ILE A 21 8.35 -2.43 6.54
N CYS A 22 8.93 -2.00 5.42
CA CYS A 22 9.34 -2.90 4.33
C CYS A 22 10.47 -3.86 4.76
N ASP A 23 11.40 -3.39 5.59
CA ASP A 23 12.51 -4.21 6.08
C ASP A 23 12.06 -5.28 7.09
N GLU A 24 11.04 -5.00 7.91
CA GLU A 24 10.44 -6.01 8.81
C GLU A 24 9.59 -7.05 8.07
N VAL A 25 9.14 -6.76 6.84
CA VAL A 25 8.36 -7.67 5.97
C VAL A 25 9.27 -8.50 5.05
N HIS A 26 10.60 -8.40 5.19
CA HIS A 26 11.57 -9.00 4.28
C HIS A 26 11.55 -10.53 4.28
N VAL A 27 10.90 -11.14 3.29
CA VAL A 27 10.76 -12.59 3.05
C VAL A 27 11.89 -13.19 2.18
N GLY A 28 13.02 -12.50 2.05
CA GLY A 28 14.15 -12.93 1.23
C GLY A 28 14.21 -12.22 -0.12
N ARG A 29 15.46 -12.09 -0.62
CA ARG A 29 15.90 -11.28 -1.77
C ARG A 29 14.85 -11.16 -2.88
N ASP A 30 14.53 -9.91 -3.22
CA ASP A 30 13.71 -9.48 -4.36
C ASP A 30 12.22 -9.91 -4.37
N GLN A 31 11.66 -10.34 -3.24
CA GLN A 31 10.20 -10.51 -3.11
C GLN A 31 9.54 -9.30 -2.44
N PHE A 32 8.62 -8.69 -3.18
CA PHE A 32 7.77 -7.60 -2.74
C PHE A 32 6.38 -8.13 -2.39
N VAL A 33 5.73 -7.45 -1.45
CA VAL A 33 4.35 -7.73 -1.04
C VAL A 33 3.55 -6.46 -1.22
N HIS A 34 2.46 -6.53 -1.99
CA HIS A 34 1.50 -5.42 -2.06
C HIS A 34 0.44 -5.63 -0.98
N LEU A 35 0.26 -4.62 -0.12
CA LEU A 35 -0.71 -4.64 0.96
C LEU A 35 -1.79 -3.59 0.66
N ARG A 36 -3.05 -4.00 0.79
CA ARG A 36 -4.19 -3.08 0.75
C ARG A 36 -4.69 -2.88 2.15
N VAL A 37 -4.47 -1.69 2.69
CA VAL A 37 -4.88 -1.32 4.05
C VAL A 37 -5.95 -0.26 3.97
N HIS A 38 -7.06 -0.49 4.68
CA HIS A 38 -8.12 0.49 4.88
C HIS A 38 -7.95 1.12 6.26
N LYS A 39 -7.84 2.44 6.30
CA LYS A 39 -7.86 3.20 7.54
C LYS A 39 -9.27 3.78 7.72
N SER A 40 -9.94 3.38 8.80
CA SER A 40 -11.24 3.95 9.17
C SER A 40 -11.10 5.43 9.52
N LEU A 41 -12.20 6.17 9.33
CA LEU A 41 -12.26 7.61 9.61
C LEU A 41 -12.00 7.92 11.10
N PRO A 42 -11.52 9.14 11.43
CA PRO A 42 -11.13 9.50 12.81
C PRO A 42 -12.23 9.31 13.86
N HIS A 43 -13.48 9.59 13.50
CA HIS A 43 -14.63 9.41 14.39
C HIS A 43 -15.05 7.94 14.59
N SER A 44 -14.49 7.01 13.81
CA SER A 44 -14.77 5.57 13.85
C SER A 44 -13.63 4.77 14.52
N GLY A 45 -12.78 5.46 15.28
CA GLY A 45 -11.71 4.84 16.07
C GLY A 45 -10.43 4.52 15.28
N GLU A 46 -10.21 5.15 14.12
CA GLU A 46 -8.96 5.10 13.33
C GLU A 46 -8.39 3.70 13.07
N LYS A 47 -9.25 2.68 13.04
CA LYS A 47 -8.82 1.30 12.93
C LYS A 47 -8.19 1.04 11.56
N LEU A 48 -6.96 0.54 11.56
CA LEU A 48 -6.32 -0.01 10.36
C LEU A 48 -6.79 -1.44 10.16
N GLN A 49 -7.24 -1.77 8.96
CA GLN A 49 -7.69 -3.10 8.57
C GLN A 49 -6.98 -3.51 7.28
N LEU A 50 -6.38 -4.70 7.29
CA LEU A 50 -5.79 -5.28 6.10
C LEU A 50 -6.92 -5.89 5.24
N HIS A 51 -7.14 -5.32 4.06
CA HIS A 51 -8.17 -5.74 3.12
C HIS A 51 -7.64 -6.73 2.07
N GLY A 52 -6.32 -6.75 1.83
CA GLY A 52 -5.74 -7.67 0.87
C GLY A 52 -4.22 -7.73 0.94
N ILE A 53 -3.67 -8.89 0.53
CA ILE A 53 -2.25 -9.15 0.44
C ILE A 53 -1.98 -9.82 -0.92
N GLN A 54 -0.98 -9.33 -1.66
CA GLN A 54 -0.40 -10.04 -2.80
C GLN A 54 1.08 -10.25 -2.52
N THR A 55 1.52 -11.50 -2.50
CA THR A 55 2.94 -11.88 -2.31
C THR A 55 3.62 -12.11 -3.66
N SER A 56 4.95 -12.30 -3.65
CA SER A 56 5.73 -12.66 -4.84
C SER A 56 5.73 -11.61 -5.96
N LYS A 57 5.58 -10.33 -5.59
CA LYS A 57 5.74 -9.20 -6.50
C LYS A 57 7.21 -8.85 -6.68
N THR A 58 7.52 -8.13 -7.75
CA THR A 58 8.86 -7.60 -8.04
C THR A 58 8.86 -6.08 -7.90
N GLN A 59 10.04 -5.47 -7.80
CA GLN A 59 10.18 -4.01 -7.69
C GLN A 59 9.56 -3.26 -8.88
N GLN A 60 9.47 -3.92 -10.04
CA GLN A 60 8.96 -3.34 -11.29
C GLN A 60 7.43 -3.48 -11.41
N ASP A 61 6.80 -4.31 -10.57
CA ASP A 61 5.35 -4.46 -10.57
C ASP A 61 4.70 -3.17 -10.07
N ARG A 62 3.79 -2.62 -10.87
CA ARG A 62 2.99 -1.48 -10.43
C ARG A 62 2.02 -1.90 -9.33
N ILE A 63 1.88 -1.05 -8.32
CA ILE A 63 0.84 -1.20 -7.31
C ILE A 63 -0.50 -0.83 -7.97
N GLU A 64 -1.29 -1.85 -8.29
CA GLU A 64 -2.66 -1.72 -8.79
C GLU A 64 -3.66 -2.01 -7.68
N TYR A 65 -4.91 -1.62 -7.89
CA TYR A 65 -5.99 -1.89 -6.95
C TYR A 65 -6.43 -3.36 -7.07
N PHE A 66 -6.51 -4.06 -5.94
CA PHE A 66 -6.97 -5.45 -5.83
C PHE A 66 -7.83 -5.65 -4.59
#